data_AF-A0A160MJ80-F1
#
_entry.id   AF-A0A160MJ80-F1
#
_cell.length_a   1.000
_cell.length_b   1.000
_cell.length_c   1.000
_cell.angle_alpha   90.00
_cell.angle_beta   90.00
_cell.angle_gamma   90.00
#
_symmetry.space_group_name_H-M   'P 1'
#
loop_
_entity.id
_entity.type
_entity.pdbx_description
1 polymer ?
#
loop_
_entity_poly.entity_id
_entity_poly.type
_entity_poly.pdbx_seq_one_letter_code
_entity_poly.pdbx_strand_id
1 'polypeptide(L)' 'MSQQSKKQITEKDKNILKALCELYKEKQSGVGPSEIEQKVGRDKYDAAAYCNLSLKKLIEFNLVEKFPEGKYRPAEKE' A
#
# COMPACT_ATOMS: atom_id res chain seq x y z
N MET A 1 4.29 24.75 16.87
CA MET A 1 4.72 24.15 15.58
C MET A 1 5.80 23.13 15.92
N SER A 2 5.75 21.84 15.65
CA SER A 2 4.89 21.01 14.82
C SER A 2 4.81 19.63 15.50
N GLN A 3 3.62 19.13 15.81
CA GLN A 3 3.47 17.74 16.23
C GLN A 3 3.77 16.86 15.01
N GLN A 4 5.03 16.45 14.85
CA GLN A 4 5.37 15.27 14.07
C GLN A 4 4.71 14.09 14.79
N SER A 5 3.45 13.81 14.45
CA SER A 5 2.84 12.53 14.75
C SER A 5 3.79 11.49 14.17
N LYS A 6 4.44 10.71 15.04
CA LYS A 6 5.22 9.54 14.67
C LYS A 6 4.30 8.67 13.82
N LYS A 7 4.31 8.82 12.49
CA LYS A 7 3.46 8.06 11.57
C LYS A 7 3.97 6.63 11.57
N GLN A 8 3.72 5.87 12.62
CA GLN A 8 4.26 4.53 12.74
C GLN A 8 3.53 3.62 11.76
N ILE A 9 4.27 2.84 10.98
CA ILE A 9 3.72 1.81 10.09
C ILE A 9 2.99 0.81 10.98
N THR A 10 1.67 0.72 10.82
CA THR A 10 0.83 -0.24 11.56
C THR A 10 0.89 -1.62 10.92
N GLU A 11 0.48 -2.68 11.63
CA GLU A 11 0.38 -4.02 11.04
C GLU A 11 -0.49 -4.05 9.76
N LYS A 12 -1.45 -3.13 9.70
CA LYS A 12 -2.39 -2.97 8.59
C LYS A 12 -1.66 -2.41 7.35
N ASP A 13 -0.80 -1.41 7.55
CA ASP A 13 0.07 -0.87 6.51
C ASP A 13 1.07 -1.95 6.03
N LYS A 14 1.61 -2.76 6.95
CA LYS A 14 2.48 -3.91 6.60
C LYS A 14 1.76 -4.96 5.77
N ASN A 15 0.51 -5.29 6.09
CA ASN A 15 -0.27 -6.24 5.31
C ASN A 15 -0.55 -5.73 3.89
N ILE A 16 -0.87 -4.44 3.72
CA ILE A 16 -1.06 -3.83 2.41
C ILE A 16 0.26 -3.85 1.61
N LEU A 17 1.37 -3.46 2.24
CA LEU A 17 2.69 -3.51 1.61
C LEU A 17 3.07 -4.94 1.20
N LYS A 18 2.83 -5.91 2.07
CA LYS A 18 3.13 -7.33 1.81
C LYS A 18 2.29 -7.86 0.65
N ALA A 19 0.97 -7.61 0.66
CA ALA A 19 0.09 -8.01 -0.42
C ALA A 19 0.47 -7.36 -1.74
N LEU A 20 0.79 -6.06 -1.73
CA LEU A 20 1.32 -5.36 -2.91
C LEU A 20 2.62 -6.00 -3.41
N CYS A 21 3.55 -6.31 -2.51
CA CYS A 21 4.83 -6.93 -2.87
C CYS A 21 4.64 -8.34 -3.46
N GLU A 22 3.76 -9.16 -2.86
CA GLU A 22 3.42 -10.48 -3.40
C GLU A 22 2.77 -10.37 -4.78
N LEU A 23 1.75 -9.53 -4.94
CA LEU A 23 1.08 -9.32 -6.22
C LEU A 23 2.03 -8.76 -7.29
N TYR A 24 2.90 -7.82 -6.92
CA TYR A 24 3.90 -7.27 -7.82
C TYR A 24 4.93 -8.32 -8.23
N LYS A 25 5.33 -9.22 -7.31
CA LYS A 25 6.23 -10.33 -7.62
C LYS A 25 5.58 -11.37 -8.54
N GLU A 26 4.29 -11.66 -8.34
CA GLU A 26 3.53 -12.58 -9.20
C GLU A 26 3.28 -12.01 -10.60
N LYS A 27 2.98 -10.70 -10.71
CA LYS A 27 2.64 -10.06 -11.99
C LYS A 27 3.81 -9.39 -12.70
N GLN A 28 4.88 -9.09 -11.97
CA GLN A 28 6.00 -8.22 -12.39
C GLN A 28 5.53 -6.90 -13.01
N SER A 29 4.39 -6.38 -12.54
CA SER A 29 3.73 -5.20 -13.10
C SER A 29 2.96 -4.44 -12.03
N GLY A 30 2.67 -3.17 -12.30
CA GLY A 30 1.99 -2.29 -11.35
C GLY A 30 0.64 -2.86 -10.89
N VAL A 31 0.42 -2.85 -9.57
CA VAL A 31 -0.74 -3.46 -8.93
C VAL A 31 -1.76 -2.38 -8.60
N GLY A 32 -3.02 -2.62 -8.96
CA GLY A 32 -4.13 -1.71 -8.64
C GLY A 32 -4.58 -1.81 -7.18
N PRO A 33 -5.21 -0.76 -6.63
CA PRO A 33 -5.71 -0.77 -5.25
C PRO A 33 -6.71 -1.91 -5.02
N SER A 34 -7.60 -2.15 -5.97
CA SER A 34 -8.60 -3.24 -5.90
C SER A 34 -7.97 -4.63 -5.80
N GLU A 35 -6.82 -4.85 -6.43
CA GLU A 35 -6.14 -6.16 -6.34
C GLU A 35 -5.46 -6.36 -5.01
N ILE A 36 -4.84 -5.30 -4.49
CA ILE A 36 -4.27 -5.31 -3.14
C ILE A 36 -5.40 -5.57 -2.13
N GLU A 37 -6.56 -4.94 -2.30
CA GLU A 37 -7.75 -5.18 -1.49
C GLU A 37 -8.21 -6.65 -1.54
N GLN A 38 -8.29 -7.24 -2.73
CA GLN A 38 -8.65 -8.66 -2.89
C GLN A 38 -7.65 -9.60 -2.20
N LYS A 39 -6.35 -9.33 -2.29
CA LYS A 39 -5.30 -10.16 -1.67
C LYS A 39 -5.25 -9.99 -0.14
N VAL A 40 -5.47 -8.77 0.37
CA VAL A 40 -5.50 -8.50 1.81
C VAL A 40 -6.75 -9.12 2.48
N GLY A 41 -7.82 -9.36 1.71
CA GLY A 41 -8.96 -10.16 2.17
C GLY A 41 -9.65 -9.56 3.40
N ARG A 42 -10.17 -8.34 3.29
CA ARG A 42 -11.01 -7.76 4.35
C ARG A 42 -12.49 -7.89 4.05
N ASP A 43 -13.05 -8.92 4.65
CA ASP A 43 -14.48 -9.04 4.93
C ASP A 43 -14.94 -7.77 5.68
N LYS A 44 -15.83 -6.98 5.07
CA LYS A 44 -16.80 -6.07 5.74
C LYS A 44 -16.44 -4.64 6.19
N TYR A 45 -15.47 -3.91 5.64
CA TYR A 45 -15.44 -2.44 5.85
C TYR A 45 -14.90 -1.70 4.63
N ASP A 46 -15.46 -0.51 4.37
CA ASP A 46 -15.13 0.49 3.32
C ASP A 46 -13.63 0.51 2.93
N ALA A 47 -13.26 -0.43 2.06
CA ALA A 47 -11.88 -0.82 1.84
C ALA A 47 -11.13 0.22 0.97
N ALA A 48 -11.85 0.93 0.10
CA ALA A 48 -11.28 1.89 -0.84
C ALA A 48 -10.66 3.11 -0.14
N ALA A 49 -11.38 3.71 0.81
CA ALA A 49 -10.86 4.84 1.59
C ALA A 49 -9.68 4.41 2.48
N TYR A 50 -9.75 3.18 2.98
CA TYR A 50 -8.76 2.61 3.88
C TYR A 50 -7.44 2.27 3.17
N CYS A 51 -7.50 1.62 2.01
CA CYS A 51 -6.34 1.25 1.19
C CYS A 51 -5.60 2.50 0.71
N ASN A 52 -6.33 3.53 0.28
CA ASN A 52 -5.76 4.79 -0.20
C ASN A 52 -5.00 5.55 0.91
N LEU A 53 -5.49 5.53 2.15
CA LEU A 53 -4.79 6.12 3.31
C LEU A 53 -3.48 5.39 3.61
N SER A 54 -3.51 4.06 3.67
CA SER A 54 -2.30 3.26 3.90
C SER A 54 -1.29 3.39 2.77
N LEU A 55 -1.73 3.36 1.51
CA LEU A 55 -0.84 3.54 0.35
C LEU A 55 -0.19 4.93 0.36
N LYS A 56 -0.94 6.01 0.61
CA LYS A 56 -0.38 7.35 0.77
C LYS A 56 0.70 7.40 1.84
N LYS A 57 0.45 6.77 2.99
CA LYS A 57 1.41 6.71 4.09
C LYS A 57 2.65 5.93 3.66
N LEU A 58 2.51 4.75 3.04
CA LEU A 58 3.62 3.95 2.54
C LEU A 58 4.47 4.70 1.51
N ILE A 59 3.85 5.54 0.68
CA ILE A 59 4.55 6.43 -0.27
C ILE A 59 5.35 7.49 0.49
N GLU A 60 4.80 8.13 1.53
CA GLU A 60 5.56 9.07 2.37
C GLU A 60 6.77 8.39 3.04
N PHE A 61 6.65 7.10 3.37
CA PHE A 61 7.75 6.29 3.90
C PHE A 61 8.74 5.78 2.85
N ASN A 62 8.55 6.10 1.56
CA ASN A 62 9.34 5.56 0.44
C ASN A 62 9.38 4.02 0.43
N LEU A 63 8.27 3.38 0.83
CA LEU A 63 8.10 1.92 0.77
C LEU A 63 7.28 1.48 -0.43
N VAL A 64 6.54 2.41 -1.05
CA VAL A 64 5.68 2.19 -2.22
C VAL A 64 5.82 3.38 -3.15
N GLU A 65 5.78 3.11 -4.45
CA GLU A 65 5.66 4.15 -5.47
C GLU A 65 4.34 4.01 -6.21
N LYS A 66 3.77 5.15 -6.59
CA LYS A 66 2.55 5.21 -7.39
C LYS A 66 2.93 5.49 -8.85
N PHE A 67 2.45 4.62 -9.74
CA PHE A 67 2.54 4.82 -11.17
C PHE A 67 1.50 5.84 -11.68
N PRO A 68 1.78 6.50 -12.82
CA PRO A 68 0.85 7.44 -13.44
C PRO A 68 -0.49 6.80 -13.84
N GLU A 69 -0.52 5.49 -14.10
CA GLU A 69 -1.75 4.73 -14.44
C GLU A 69 -2.68 4.46 -13.23
N GLY A 70 -2.36 4.98 -12.03
CA GLY A 70 -3.13 4.69 -10.82
C GLY A 70 -2.82 3.33 -10.20
N LYS A 71 -1.74 2.67 -10.65
CA LYS A 71 -1.17 1.45 -10.09
C LYS A 71 -0.09 1.78 -9.06
N TYR A 72 0.32 0.80 -8.28
CA TYR A 72 1.33 0.91 -7.24
C TYR A 72 2.40 -0.17 -7.43
N ARG A 73 3.63 0.12 -7.04
CA ARG A 73 4.70 -0.88 -6.87
C ARG A 73 5.33 -0.76 -5.50
N PRO A 74 5.83 -1.86 -4.91
CA PRO A 74 6.74 -1.74 -3.78
C PRO A 74 7.96 -0.93 -4.23
N ALA A 75 8.38 0.03 -3.42
CA ALA A 75 9.70 0.63 -3.56
C ALA A 75 10.67 -0.40 -3.00
N GLU A 76 11.10 -1.36 -3.83
CA GLU A 76 12.19 -2.27 -3.48
C GLU A 76 13.41 -1.40 -3.18
N LYS A 77 13.71 -1.21 -1.89
CA LYS A 77 15.06 -0.83 -1.49
C LYS A 77 15.92 -2.07 -1.67
N GLU A 78 16.72 -2.06 -2.73
CA GLU A 78 17.97 -2.81 -2.80
C GLU A 78 18.78 -2.65 -1.49
#